data_AF-A0A9W4SQ24-F1
#
_entry.id   AF-A0A9W4SQ24-F1
#
_cell.length_a   1.000
_cell.length_b   1.000
_cell.length_c   1.000
_cell.angle_alpha   90.00
_cell.angle_beta   90.00
_cell.angle_gamma   90.00
#
_symmetry.space_group_name_H-M   'P 1'
#
loop_
_entity.id
_entity.type
_entity.pdbx_description
1 polymer ?
#
loop_
_entity_poly.entity_id
_entity_poly.type
_entity_poly.pdbx_seq_one_letter_code
_entity_poly.pdbx_strand_id
1 'polypeptide(L)'
;MTKGTSRTTRSASQGTSATRSIPQNTSDIHWKSLSPNTRQHIHDLVLSSVPVVLNSIRGTKRKANLQELLDKLITKIDEKLETHQVPKSSKNSNFDYSKLHSQNRALELTLAQELEQISQMELQLEHEKLLLKEDSKSLAKFCSDKKAVDSRNKMLQRNKLHPLLKEEIEDVVEIDEELIKFHFKPPLRDKSSCLYDPEKDDQLCEIEKSLSLNLRSIEKNTQTIDDLVNEIDEAENSLLQLMKNVGLEDKFVEK
;
A
#
# COMPACT_ATOMS: atom_id res chain seq x y z
N MET A 1 -19.31 30.84 -26.28
CA MET A 1 -19.94 30.46 -25.00
C MET A 1 -20.26 28.96 -25.06
N THR A 2 -19.40 28.15 -24.47
CA THR A 2 -19.42 26.68 -24.52
C THR A 2 -19.54 26.17 -23.09
N LYS A 3 -20.60 25.40 -22.78
CA LYS A 3 -20.70 24.62 -21.53
C LYS A 3 -21.43 23.31 -21.82
N GLY A 4 -20.68 22.31 -22.24
CA GLY A 4 -21.07 20.90 -22.16
C GLY A 4 -20.64 20.35 -20.81
N THR A 5 -21.60 19.99 -19.96
CA THR A 5 -21.32 19.38 -18.64
C THR A 5 -21.76 17.92 -18.72
N SER A 6 -20.82 17.02 -19.00
CA SER A 6 -21.04 15.58 -18.96
C SER A 6 -20.95 15.10 -17.52
N ARG A 7 -22.10 14.79 -16.92
CA ARG A 7 -22.20 14.20 -15.58
C ARG A 7 -22.26 12.68 -15.75
N THR A 8 -21.11 12.01 -15.63
CA THR A 8 -21.02 10.54 -15.57
C THR A 8 -21.54 10.07 -14.21
N THR A 9 -22.70 9.40 -14.22
CA THR A 9 -23.22 8.70 -13.05
C THR A 9 -22.59 7.30 -12.99
N ARG A 10 -21.85 7.03 -11.91
CA ARG A 10 -21.40 5.68 -11.52
C ARG A 10 -22.65 4.83 -11.22
N SER A 11 -22.90 3.81 -12.01
CA SER A 11 -23.86 2.75 -11.72
C SER A 11 -23.21 1.69 -10.82
N ALA A 12 -23.53 1.75 -9.53
CA ALA A 12 -23.28 0.65 -8.61
C ALA A 12 -24.22 -0.51 -8.97
N SER A 13 -23.67 -1.63 -9.44
CA SER A 13 -24.43 -2.87 -9.66
C SER A 13 -24.76 -3.50 -8.30
N GLN A 14 -25.87 -3.09 -7.72
CA GLN A 14 -26.53 -3.84 -6.66
C GLN A 14 -26.96 -5.20 -7.21
N GLY A 15 -26.38 -6.28 -6.69
CA GLY A 15 -26.87 -7.63 -6.91
C GLY A 15 -28.26 -7.75 -6.30
N THR A 16 -29.30 -7.79 -7.14
CA THR A 16 -30.67 -8.04 -6.68
C THR A 16 -30.87 -9.54 -6.55
N SER A 17 -31.12 -10.01 -5.33
CA SER A 17 -31.53 -11.38 -5.05
C SER A 17 -32.90 -11.62 -5.69
N ALA A 18 -32.93 -12.20 -6.88
CA ALA A 18 -34.14 -12.54 -7.59
C ALA A 18 -34.86 -13.69 -6.88
N THR A 19 -35.85 -13.35 -6.04
CA THR A 19 -36.73 -14.34 -5.41
C THR A 19 -37.80 -14.73 -6.44
N ARG A 20 -37.56 -15.81 -7.18
CA ARG A 20 -38.52 -16.35 -8.14
C ARG A 20 -39.62 -17.07 -7.37
N SER A 21 -40.79 -16.47 -7.27
CA SER A 21 -41.99 -17.13 -6.73
C SER A 21 -42.40 -18.27 -7.66
N ILE A 22 -42.40 -19.50 -7.15
CA ILE A 22 -42.75 -20.71 -7.89
C ILE A 22 -44.26 -20.94 -7.69
N PRO A 23 -45.07 -21.06 -8.76
CA PRO A 23 -46.50 -21.30 -8.63
C PRO A 23 -46.76 -22.69 -8.04
N GLN A 24 -47.69 -22.80 -7.07
CA GLN A 24 -48.00 -24.03 -6.31
C GLN A 24 -48.37 -25.24 -7.21
N ASN A 25 -48.87 -24.99 -8.42
CA ASN A 25 -49.20 -26.08 -9.36
C ASN A 25 -47.93 -26.76 -9.94
N THR A 26 -46.78 -26.10 -9.90
CA THR A 26 -45.49 -26.67 -10.34
C THR A 26 -44.71 -27.35 -9.21
N SER A 27 -45.01 -27.07 -7.95
CA SER A 27 -44.43 -27.79 -6.81
C SER A 27 -44.94 -29.23 -6.77
N ASP A 28 -46.24 -29.45 -6.91
CA ASP A 28 -46.84 -30.79 -6.76
C ASP A 28 -46.44 -31.76 -7.89
N ILE A 29 -46.14 -31.23 -9.09
CA ILE A 29 -45.76 -32.03 -10.27
C ILE A 29 -44.27 -32.41 -10.26
N HIS A 30 -43.41 -31.53 -9.72
CA HIS A 30 -41.95 -31.71 -9.78
C HIS A 30 -41.32 -32.15 -8.46
N TRP A 31 -41.98 -31.95 -7.32
CA TRP A 31 -41.42 -32.25 -6.01
C TRP A 31 -41.81 -33.68 -5.63
N LYS A 32 -40.83 -34.46 -5.18
CA LYS A 32 -41.05 -35.85 -4.73
C LYS A 32 -40.83 -35.91 -3.23
N SER A 33 -41.48 -36.87 -2.57
CA SER A 33 -41.10 -37.19 -1.20
C SER A 33 -39.64 -37.63 -1.17
N LEU A 34 -38.96 -37.32 -0.06
CA LEU A 34 -37.55 -37.62 0.12
C LEU A 34 -37.31 -39.14 0.05
N SER A 35 -36.25 -39.55 -0.65
CA SER A 35 -35.89 -40.98 -0.73
C SER A 35 -35.66 -41.57 0.67
N PRO A 36 -36.03 -42.83 0.92
CA PRO A 36 -35.86 -43.45 2.24
C PRO A 36 -34.40 -43.47 2.68
N ASN A 37 -33.45 -43.65 1.75
CA ASN A 37 -32.01 -43.61 2.05
C ASN A 37 -31.55 -42.23 2.52
N THR A 38 -32.04 -41.15 1.89
CA THR A 38 -31.69 -39.78 2.31
C THR A 38 -32.33 -39.43 3.64
N ARG A 39 -33.54 -39.93 3.91
CA ARG A 39 -34.22 -39.77 5.20
C ARG A 39 -33.43 -40.43 6.32
N GLN A 40 -33.01 -41.68 6.12
CA GLN A 40 -32.16 -42.39 7.07
C GLN A 40 -30.85 -41.65 7.30
N HIS A 41 -30.21 -41.13 6.25
CA HIS A 41 -28.97 -40.36 6.38
C HIS A 41 -29.16 -39.07 7.20
N ILE A 42 -30.25 -38.34 7.02
CA ILE A 42 -30.57 -37.15 7.82
C ILE A 42 -30.83 -37.54 9.28
N HIS A 43 -31.61 -38.61 9.50
CA HIS A 43 -31.88 -39.15 10.82
C HIS A 43 -30.58 -39.55 11.54
N ASP A 44 -29.67 -40.25 10.87
CA ASP A 44 -28.37 -40.65 11.41
C ASP A 44 -27.48 -39.42 11.70
N LEU A 45 -27.53 -38.38 10.86
CA LEU A 45 -26.79 -37.13 11.07
C LEU A 45 -27.32 -36.38 12.31
N VAL A 46 -28.63 -36.28 12.47
CA VAL A 46 -29.25 -35.70 13.66
C VAL A 46 -28.87 -36.53 14.90
N LEU A 47 -28.94 -37.86 14.82
CA LEU A 47 -28.48 -38.77 15.89
C LEU A 47 -27.01 -38.56 16.24
N SER A 48 -26.13 -38.35 15.26
CA SER A 48 -24.69 -38.10 15.49
C SER A 48 -24.41 -36.80 16.25
N SER A 49 -25.32 -35.82 16.19
CA SER A 49 -25.19 -34.53 16.89
C SER A 49 -25.69 -34.58 18.34
N VAL A 50 -26.57 -35.53 18.67
CA VAL A 50 -27.16 -35.69 20.01
C VAL A 50 -26.11 -35.84 21.13
N PRO A 51 -25.07 -36.68 20.99
CA PRO A 51 -24.04 -36.84 22.02
C PRO A 51 -23.28 -35.53 22.29
N VAL A 52 -23.02 -34.73 21.26
CA VAL A 52 -22.31 -33.44 21.39
C VAL A 52 -23.12 -32.48 22.26
N VAL A 53 -24.43 -32.39 22.00
CA VAL A 53 -25.32 -31.52 22.76
C VAL A 53 -25.51 -32.04 24.19
N LEU A 54 -25.67 -33.36 24.38
CA LEU A 54 -25.81 -33.97 25.71
C LEU A 54 -24.53 -33.82 26.56
N ASN A 55 -23.35 -33.81 25.93
CA ASN A 55 -22.07 -33.61 26.61
C ASN A 55 -21.84 -32.15 27.03
N SER A 56 -22.50 -31.19 26.38
CA SER A 56 -22.40 -29.76 26.74
C SER A 56 -23.09 -29.40 28.07
N ILE A 57 -24.04 -30.22 28.53
CA ILE A 57 -24.86 -29.94 29.71
C ILE A 57 -24.39 -30.71 30.94
N ARG A 58 -24.23 -30.01 32.05
CA ARG A 58 -23.91 -30.60 33.37
C ARG A 58 -25.21 -30.95 34.12
N GLY A 59 -25.25 -32.15 34.71
CA GLY A 59 -26.33 -32.63 35.57
C GLY A 59 -27.25 -33.68 34.93
N THR A 60 -27.44 -34.82 35.61
CA THR A 60 -28.17 -36.01 35.11
C THR A 60 -29.64 -35.74 34.82
N LYS A 61 -30.33 -34.99 35.68
CA LYS A 61 -31.76 -34.62 35.48
C LYS A 61 -31.98 -33.73 34.27
N ARG A 62 -31.06 -32.78 34.01
CA ARG A 62 -31.13 -31.89 32.84
C ARG A 62 -30.80 -32.65 31.55
N LYS A 63 -29.87 -33.61 31.60
CA LYS A 63 -29.58 -34.52 30.48
C LYS A 63 -30.78 -35.36 30.10
N ALA A 64 -31.49 -35.95 31.08
CA ALA A 64 -32.69 -36.74 30.82
C ALA A 64 -33.81 -35.91 30.18
N ASN A 65 -34.09 -34.71 30.70
CA ASN A 65 -35.09 -33.82 30.11
C ASN A 65 -34.71 -33.36 28.69
N LEU A 66 -33.42 -33.07 28.46
CA LEU A 66 -32.95 -32.70 27.14
C LEU A 66 -33.06 -33.87 26.17
N GLN A 67 -32.72 -35.08 26.59
CA GLN A 67 -32.84 -36.29 25.79
C GLN A 67 -34.30 -36.51 25.37
N GLU A 68 -35.26 -36.39 26.30
CA GLU A 68 -36.69 -36.50 25.98
C GLU A 68 -37.15 -35.42 24.98
N LEU A 69 -36.65 -34.18 25.11
CA LEU A 69 -36.95 -33.11 24.16
C LEU A 69 -36.30 -33.35 22.79
N LEU A 70 -35.09 -33.91 22.76
CA LEU A 70 -34.40 -34.23 21.52
C LEU A 70 -35.05 -35.41 20.81
N ASP A 71 -35.47 -36.44 21.54
CA ASP A 71 -36.20 -37.58 20.98
C ASP A 71 -37.53 -37.10 20.38
N LYS A 72 -38.27 -36.21 21.08
CA LYS A 72 -39.47 -35.56 20.54
C LYS A 72 -39.19 -34.67 19.32
N LEU A 73 -37.99 -34.09 19.23
CA LEU A 73 -37.58 -33.29 18.08
C LEU A 73 -37.27 -34.20 16.89
N ILE A 74 -36.57 -35.30 17.11
CA ILE A 74 -36.23 -36.30 16.09
C ILE A 74 -37.51 -36.88 15.49
N THR A 75 -38.47 -37.29 16.32
CA THR A 75 -39.75 -37.82 15.80
C THR A 75 -40.53 -36.79 15.00
N LYS A 76 -40.57 -35.53 15.44
CA LYS A 76 -41.19 -34.43 14.68
C LYS A 76 -40.46 -34.15 13.37
N ILE A 77 -39.14 -34.24 13.36
CA ILE A 77 -38.35 -34.05 12.15
C ILE A 77 -38.64 -35.19 11.17
N ASP A 78 -38.71 -36.44 11.62
CA ASP A 78 -39.05 -37.58 10.78
C ASP A 78 -40.47 -37.47 10.19
N GLU A 79 -41.47 -37.11 11.00
CA GLU A 79 -42.84 -36.85 10.55
C GLU A 79 -42.90 -35.71 9.51
N LYS A 80 -42.09 -34.67 9.71
CA LYS A 80 -42.02 -33.53 8.78
C LYS A 80 -41.27 -33.88 7.50
N LEU A 81 -40.22 -34.69 7.57
CA LEU A 81 -39.47 -35.16 6.41
C LEU A 81 -40.29 -36.13 5.55
N GLU A 82 -41.23 -36.88 6.16
CA GLU A 82 -42.17 -37.73 5.45
C GLU A 82 -43.26 -36.93 4.72
N THR A 83 -43.71 -35.84 5.32
CA THR A 83 -44.79 -35.01 4.77
C THR A 83 -44.32 -33.91 3.82
N HIS A 84 -43.06 -33.48 3.90
CA HIS A 84 -42.53 -32.45 3.00
C HIS A 84 -42.09 -33.03 1.65
N GLN A 85 -42.66 -32.45 0.59
CA GLN A 85 -42.19 -32.67 -0.76
C GLN A 85 -40.99 -31.75 -1.02
N VAL A 86 -39.89 -32.34 -1.47
CA VAL A 86 -38.65 -31.61 -1.74
C VAL A 86 -38.52 -31.48 -3.25
N PRO A 87 -38.06 -30.31 -3.77
CA PRO A 87 -37.75 -30.18 -5.18
C PRO A 87 -36.79 -31.30 -5.59
N LYS A 88 -37.03 -31.93 -6.75
CA LYS A 88 -36.01 -32.80 -7.36
C LYS A 88 -34.75 -31.96 -7.49
N SER A 89 -33.77 -32.22 -6.62
CA SER A 89 -32.43 -31.65 -6.78
C SER A 89 -32.03 -31.96 -8.21
N SER A 90 -31.89 -30.91 -9.02
CA SER A 90 -31.40 -31.13 -10.38
C SER A 90 -30.05 -31.84 -10.19
N LYS A 91 -29.82 -32.93 -10.91
CA LYS A 91 -28.54 -33.64 -10.91
C LYS A 91 -27.36 -32.74 -11.37
N ASN A 92 -27.64 -31.47 -11.65
CA ASN A 92 -26.73 -30.43 -12.12
C ASN A 92 -26.45 -29.36 -11.05
N SER A 93 -27.06 -29.42 -9.86
CA SER A 93 -26.61 -28.59 -8.74
C SER A 93 -25.36 -29.24 -8.16
N ASN A 94 -24.23 -28.96 -8.80
CA ASN A 94 -22.88 -29.25 -8.30
C ASN A 94 -22.59 -28.34 -7.10
N PHE A 95 -23.42 -28.40 -6.05
CA PHE A 95 -23.13 -27.77 -4.78
C PHE A 95 -22.04 -28.61 -4.09
N ASP A 96 -20.82 -28.39 -4.54
CA ASP A 96 -19.64 -28.97 -3.92
C ASP A 96 -19.29 -28.12 -2.69
N TYR A 97 -19.79 -28.56 -1.54
CA TYR A 97 -19.51 -27.94 -0.25
C TYR A 97 -18.01 -27.82 0.00
N SER A 98 -17.20 -28.80 -0.42
CA SER A 98 -15.75 -28.78 -0.24
C SER A 98 -15.12 -27.63 -1.03
N LYS A 99 -15.56 -27.44 -2.28
CA LYS A 99 -15.11 -26.32 -3.12
C LYS A 99 -15.54 -24.97 -2.58
N LEU A 100 -16.78 -24.85 -2.09
CA LEU A 100 -17.24 -23.59 -1.49
C LEU A 100 -16.47 -23.29 -0.19
N HIS A 101 -16.22 -24.31 0.63
CA HIS A 101 -15.47 -24.17 1.87
C HIS A 101 -14.00 -23.79 1.61
N SER A 102 -13.35 -24.39 0.60
CA SER A 102 -11.98 -24.02 0.23
C SER A 102 -11.89 -22.60 -0.32
N GLN A 103 -12.87 -22.17 -1.11
CA GLN A 103 -12.98 -20.78 -1.58
C GLN A 103 -13.17 -19.81 -0.41
N ASN A 104 -14.04 -20.14 0.54
CA ASN A 104 -14.27 -19.30 1.71
C ASN A 104 -12.98 -19.16 2.54
N ARG A 105 -12.28 -20.28 2.80
CA ARG A 105 -10.99 -20.26 3.50
C ARG A 105 -9.92 -19.44 2.76
N ALA A 106 -9.87 -19.53 1.44
CA ALA A 106 -8.95 -18.71 0.65
C ALA A 106 -9.26 -17.21 0.79
N LEU A 107 -10.55 -16.85 0.73
CA LEU A 107 -10.99 -15.46 0.93
C LEU A 107 -10.71 -14.97 2.35
N GLU A 108 -10.93 -15.79 3.37
CA GLU A 108 -10.60 -15.46 4.77
C GLU A 108 -9.09 -15.20 4.95
N LEU A 109 -8.23 -15.98 4.29
CA LEU A 109 -6.78 -15.77 4.32
C LEU A 109 -6.38 -14.47 3.61
N THR A 110 -6.92 -14.21 2.41
CA THR A 110 -6.67 -12.95 1.70
C THR A 110 -7.14 -11.75 2.52
N LEU A 111 -8.33 -11.83 3.11
CA LEU A 111 -8.87 -10.76 3.95
C LEU A 111 -7.97 -10.50 5.17
N ALA A 112 -7.47 -11.55 5.83
CA ALA A 112 -6.56 -11.39 6.96
C ALA A 112 -5.25 -10.69 6.55
N GLN A 113 -4.68 -11.05 5.40
CA GLN A 113 -3.49 -10.41 4.85
C GLN A 113 -3.73 -8.94 4.49
N GLU A 114 -4.87 -8.63 3.84
CA GLU A 114 -5.23 -7.26 3.49
C GLU A 114 -5.43 -6.39 4.74
N LEU A 115 -6.05 -6.93 5.79
CA LEU A 115 -6.22 -6.21 7.06
C LEU A 115 -4.89 -5.94 7.75
N GLU A 116 -3.96 -6.89 7.72
CA GLU A 116 -2.60 -6.68 8.24
C GLU A 116 -1.86 -5.59 7.45
N GLN A 117 -1.95 -5.63 6.12
CA GLN A 117 -1.38 -4.60 5.25
C GLN A 117 -1.97 -3.22 5.54
N ILE A 118 -3.29 -3.12 5.72
CA ILE A 118 -3.97 -1.86 6.08
C ILE A 118 -3.43 -1.34 7.41
N SER A 119 -3.32 -2.20 8.43
CA SER A 119 -2.79 -1.80 9.74
C SER A 119 -1.35 -1.28 9.65
N GLN A 120 -0.49 -1.90 8.83
CA GLN A 120 0.87 -1.43 8.60
C GLN A 120 0.89 -0.05 7.91
N MET A 121 0.05 0.15 6.89
CA MET A 121 -0.07 1.44 6.21
C MET A 121 -0.60 2.54 7.14
N GLU A 122 -1.58 2.23 8.00
CA GLU A 122 -2.09 3.17 8.98
C GLU A 122 -1.00 3.64 9.95
N LEU A 123 -0.17 2.71 10.44
CA LEU A 123 0.96 3.03 11.32
C LEU A 123 1.99 3.92 10.61
N GLN A 124 2.34 3.59 9.36
CA GLN A 124 3.24 4.43 8.56
C GLN A 124 2.69 5.83 8.35
N LEU A 125 1.39 5.94 8.08
CA LEU A 125 0.70 7.21 7.87
C LEU A 125 0.67 8.05 9.15
N GLU A 126 0.46 7.43 10.32
CA GLU A 126 0.57 8.14 11.60
C GLU A 126 2.00 8.65 11.86
N HIS A 127 3.01 7.83 11.57
CA HIS A 127 4.41 8.24 11.69
C HIS A 127 4.74 9.42 10.77
N GLU A 128 4.34 9.37 9.51
CA GLU A 128 4.55 10.45 8.55
C GLU A 128 3.81 11.73 8.96
N LYS A 129 2.58 11.62 9.48
CA LYS A 129 1.85 12.77 10.05
C LYS A 129 2.57 13.40 11.24
N LEU A 130 3.23 12.61 12.08
CA LEU A 130 4.01 13.14 13.20
C LEU A 130 5.25 13.89 12.69
N LEU A 131 5.97 13.30 11.73
CA LEU A 131 7.14 13.94 11.11
C LEU A 131 6.76 15.26 10.43
N LEU A 132 5.66 15.27 9.66
CA LEU A 132 5.15 16.47 9.01
C LEU A 132 4.79 17.58 10.01
N LYS A 133 4.24 17.22 11.17
CA LYS A 133 3.95 18.19 12.25
C LYS A 133 5.23 18.78 12.84
N GLU A 134 6.30 17.99 12.95
CA GLU A 134 7.60 18.47 13.42
C GLU A 134 8.22 19.42 12.40
N ASP A 135 8.27 19.03 11.13
CA ASP A 135 8.79 19.86 10.04
C ASP A 135 8.02 21.17 9.90
N SER A 136 6.69 21.13 10.03
CA SER A 136 5.85 22.32 10.01
C SER A 136 6.19 23.28 11.17
N LYS A 137 6.44 22.76 12.37
CA LYS A 137 6.87 23.57 13.52
C LYS A 137 8.26 24.17 13.28
N SER A 138 9.20 23.39 12.74
CA SER A 138 10.55 23.85 12.41
C SER A 138 10.52 24.94 11.35
N LEU A 139 9.73 24.76 10.29
CA LEU A 139 9.53 25.78 9.25
C LEU A 139 8.92 27.06 9.81
N ALA A 140 7.93 26.96 10.71
CA ALA A 140 7.33 28.12 11.36
C ALA A 140 8.36 28.91 12.20
N LYS A 141 9.27 28.20 12.89
CA LYS A 141 10.39 28.82 13.62
C LYS A 141 11.33 29.53 12.66
N PHE A 142 11.81 28.86 11.61
CA PHE A 142 12.71 29.48 10.62
C PHE A 142 12.09 30.70 9.93
N CYS A 143 10.78 30.65 9.61
CA CYS A 143 10.07 31.80 9.07
C CYS A 143 10.01 32.98 10.05
N SER A 144 9.83 32.70 11.35
CA SER A 144 9.81 33.73 12.39
C SER A 144 11.20 34.33 12.61
N ASP A 145 12.23 33.48 12.64
CA ASP A 145 13.63 33.90 12.78
C ASP A 145 14.09 34.72 11.58
N LYS A 146 13.75 34.29 10.35
CA LYS A 146 14.00 35.07 9.13
C LYS A 146 13.36 36.45 9.21
N LYS A 147 12.09 36.55 9.62
CA LYS A 147 11.41 37.85 9.80
C LYS A 147 12.08 38.72 10.87
N ALA A 148 12.56 38.13 11.96
CA ALA A 148 13.28 38.84 13.01
C ALA A 148 14.63 39.37 12.50
N VAL A 149 15.37 38.58 11.72
CA VAL A 149 16.62 38.98 11.08
C VAL A 149 16.36 40.07 10.04
N ASP A 150 15.38 39.91 9.16
CA ASP A 150 15.04 40.90 8.12
C ASP A 150 14.61 42.23 8.73
N SER A 151 13.82 42.22 9.79
CA SER A 151 13.41 43.45 10.50
C SER A 151 14.59 44.13 11.19
N ARG A 152 15.47 43.37 11.84
CA ARG A 152 16.73 43.90 12.40
C ARG A 152 17.62 44.48 11.31
N ASN A 153 17.78 43.79 10.18
CA ASN A 153 18.59 44.25 9.05
C ASN A 153 18.02 45.56 8.48
N LYS A 154 16.71 45.63 8.24
CA LYS A 154 16.02 46.87 7.84
C LYS A 154 16.23 48.02 8.82
N MET A 155 16.23 47.76 10.13
CA MET A 155 16.53 48.79 11.13
C MET A 155 18.00 49.25 11.07
N LEU A 156 18.95 48.34 10.87
CA LEU A 156 20.36 48.66 10.73
C LEU A 156 20.62 49.48 9.45
N GLN A 157 19.99 49.09 8.34
CA GLN A 157 20.01 49.82 7.08
C GLN A 157 19.51 51.26 7.23
N ARG A 158 18.42 51.47 7.98
CA ARG A 158 17.91 52.82 8.24
C ARG A 158 18.83 53.64 9.14
N ASN A 159 19.28 53.06 10.26
CA ASN A 159 19.80 53.85 11.39
C ASN A 159 21.32 53.82 11.56
N LYS A 160 22.03 52.79 11.09
CA LYS A 160 23.44 52.55 11.44
C LYS A 160 24.38 52.33 10.27
N LEU A 161 23.87 52.12 9.06
CA LEU A 161 24.69 51.90 7.87
C LEU A 161 25.09 53.21 7.18
N HIS A 162 26.31 53.23 6.65
CA HIS A 162 26.83 54.34 5.86
C HIS A 162 26.04 54.47 4.54
N PRO A 163 25.79 55.67 4.00
CA PRO A 163 24.95 55.88 2.81
C PRO A 163 25.30 54.97 1.61
N LEU A 164 26.59 54.70 1.37
CA LEU A 164 27.07 53.79 0.31
C LEU A 164 26.71 52.30 0.50
N LEU A 165 26.27 51.88 1.69
CA LEU A 165 25.85 50.51 1.98
C LEU A 165 24.32 50.35 2.04
N LYS A 166 23.58 51.46 1.87
CA LYS A 166 22.11 51.49 1.86
C LYS A 166 21.52 51.30 0.48
N GLU A 167 22.31 51.52 -0.57
CA GLU A 167 21.91 51.17 -1.93
C GLU A 167 21.90 49.64 -2.03
N GLU A 168 20.72 49.07 -2.28
CA GLU A 168 20.65 47.71 -2.79
C GLU A 168 21.42 47.72 -4.12
N ILE A 169 22.53 46.98 -4.16
CA ILE A 169 23.30 46.76 -5.38
C ILE A 169 22.39 45.92 -6.29
N GLU A 170 21.53 46.61 -7.03
CA GLU A 170 20.58 46.06 -8.00
C GLU A 170 21.29 45.73 -9.32
N ASP A 171 22.45 46.35 -9.54
CA ASP A 171 23.35 45.99 -10.60
C ASP A 171 24.08 44.70 -10.22
N VAL A 172 23.75 43.62 -10.91
CA VAL A 172 24.69 42.51 -11.08
C VAL A 172 25.95 43.14 -11.65
N VAL A 173 26.92 43.45 -10.77
CA VAL A 173 28.25 43.86 -11.20
C VAL A 173 28.73 42.69 -12.04
N GLU A 174 28.76 42.87 -13.34
CA GLU A 174 29.40 41.95 -14.27
C GLU A 174 30.86 41.94 -13.84
N ILE A 175 31.21 40.90 -13.08
CA ILE A 175 32.55 40.74 -12.56
C ILE A 175 33.42 40.49 -13.78
N ASP A 176 34.09 41.55 -14.25
CA ASP A 176 35.09 41.41 -15.27
C ASP A 176 36.24 40.58 -14.67
N GLU A 177 36.25 39.28 -15.01
CA GLU A 177 37.23 38.32 -14.56
C GLU A 177 38.67 38.76 -14.90
N GLU A 178 38.84 39.61 -15.94
CA GLU A 178 40.13 40.17 -16.30
C GLU A 178 40.57 41.28 -15.34
N LEU A 179 39.64 42.11 -14.85
CA LEU A 179 39.93 43.17 -13.89
C LEU A 179 40.24 42.61 -12.49
N ILE A 180 39.56 41.53 -12.10
CA ILE A 180 39.90 40.75 -10.91
C ILE A 180 41.28 40.10 -11.09
N LYS A 181 41.58 39.47 -12.23
CA LYS A 181 42.93 38.91 -12.48
C LYS A 181 44.02 39.98 -12.49
N PHE A 182 43.72 41.22 -12.88
CA PHE A 182 44.70 42.32 -12.88
C PHE A 182 44.98 42.84 -11.47
N HIS A 183 43.95 42.96 -10.61
CA HIS A 183 44.12 43.36 -9.21
C HIS A 183 44.56 42.24 -8.26
N PHE A 184 44.29 40.97 -8.61
CA PHE A 184 44.78 39.78 -7.92
C PHE A 184 46.07 39.20 -8.52
N LYS A 185 46.73 39.88 -9.48
CA LYS A 185 48.14 39.60 -9.72
C LYS A 185 48.86 39.91 -8.41
N PRO A 186 49.32 38.89 -7.67
CA PRO A 186 50.11 39.17 -6.49
C PRO A 186 51.34 39.93 -6.99
N PRO A 187 51.77 41.03 -6.34
CA PRO A 187 53.14 41.46 -6.54
C PRO A 187 53.99 40.22 -6.28
N LEU A 188 54.95 39.93 -7.16
CA LEU A 188 55.99 38.93 -6.89
C LEU A 188 56.71 39.36 -5.60
N ARG A 189 56.13 39.00 -4.45
CA ARG A 189 56.76 39.00 -3.14
C ARG A 189 57.14 37.56 -2.91
N ASP A 190 58.45 37.38 -2.95
CA ASP A 190 59.25 36.28 -2.45
C ASP A 190 58.48 35.18 -1.70
N LYS A 191 58.67 33.95 -2.18
CA LYS A 191 58.14 32.67 -1.66
C LYS A 191 58.65 32.32 -0.25
N SER A 192 58.61 33.25 0.70
CA SER A 192 59.20 33.08 2.02
C SER A 192 58.33 33.55 3.19
N SER A 193 57.01 33.72 2.99
CA SER A 193 56.11 34.04 4.12
C SER A 193 54.78 33.29 4.14
N CYS A 194 54.64 32.17 3.43
CA CYS A 194 53.59 31.21 3.76
C CYS A 194 54.23 30.06 4.53
N LEU A 195 54.11 30.11 5.86
CA LEU A 195 54.59 29.06 6.76
C LEU A 195 53.70 27.80 6.75
N TYR A 196 52.61 27.84 5.98
CA TYR A 196 51.62 26.78 5.92
C TYR A 196 51.86 25.92 4.69
N ASP A 197 52.24 24.67 4.95
CA ASP A 197 52.47 23.63 3.96
C ASP A 197 51.28 22.65 4.04
N PRO A 198 50.35 22.67 3.05
CA PRO A 198 49.11 21.90 3.12
C PRO A 198 49.34 20.38 3.17
N GLU A 199 50.50 19.89 2.73
CA GLU A 199 50.87 18.47 2.82
C GLU A 199 51.33 18.05 4.23
N LYS A 200 51.57 19.01 5.13
CA LYS A 200 51.96 18.76 6.53
C LYS A 200 50.86 19.03 7.55
N ASP A 201 49.66 19.40 7.09
CA ASP A 201 48.50 19.54 7.97
C ASP A 201 47.84 18.17 8.18
N ASP A 202 48.08 17.59 9.35
CA ASP A 202 47.49 16.32 9.77
C ASP A 202 45.96 16.34 9.70
N GLN A 203 45.31 17.48 9.97
CA GLN A 203 43.86 17.60 9.92
C GLN A 203 43.33 17.54 8.49
N LEU A 204 44.02 18.21 7.56
CA LEU A 204 43.66 18.18 6.15
C LEU A 204 43.87 16.78 5.55
N CYS A 205 44.97 16.11 5.90
CA CYS A 205 45.23 14.74 5.49
C CYS A 205 44.21 13.73 6.08
N GLU A 206 43.76 13.92 7.31
CA GLU A 206 42.68 13.09 7.89
C GLU A 206 41.34 13.31 7.16
N ILE A 207 41.01 14.55 6.84
CA ILE A 207 39.80 14.88 6.07
C ILE A 207 39.88 14.29 4.67
N GLU A 208 41.02 14.39 3.99
CA GLU A 208 41.22 13.80 2.65
C GLU A 208 41.12 12.28 2.68
N LYS A 209 41.69 11.63 3.71
CA LYS A 209 41.54 10.18 3.93
C LYS A 209 40.09 9.79 4.22
N SER A 210 39.37 10.56 5.04
CA SER A 210 37.96 10.33 5.34
C SER A 210 37.08 10.49 4.10
N LEU A 211 37.31 11.56 3.32
CA LEU A 211 36.58 11.83 2.09
C LEU A 211 36.83 10.75 1.05
N SER A 212 38.08 10.34 0.83
CA SER A 212 38.40 9.28 -0.13
C SER A 212 37.83 7.92 0.29
N LEU A 213 37.79 7.60 1.59
CA LEU A 213 37.10 6.41 2.09
C LEU A 213 35.59 6.46 1.85
N ASN A 214 34.96 7.60 2.13
CA ASN A 214 33.53 7.78 1.90
C ASN A 214 33.18 7.74 0.41
N LEU A 215 33.97 8.38 -0.46
CA LEU A 215 33.80 8.32 -1.91
C LEU A 215 33.97 6.89 -2.43
N ARG A 216 34.97 6.15 -1.98
CA ARG A 216 35.14 4.73 -2.34
C ARG A 216 33.98 3.87 -1.82
N SER A 217 33.40 4.20 -0.66
CA SER A 217 32.23 3.51 -0.14
C SER A 217 30.98 3.81 -0.97
N ILE A 218 30.81 5.06 -1.43
CA ILE A 218 29.72 5.45 -2.32
C ILE A 218 29.89 4.74 -3.66
N GLU A 219 31.08 4.80 -4.26
CA GLU A 219 31.42 4.12 -5.51
C GLU A 219 31.11 2.61 -5.45
N LYS A 220 31.47 1.94 -4.35
CA LYS A 220 31.15 0.52 -4.16
C LYS A 220 29.65 0.26 -4.00
N ASN A 221 28.93 1.16 -3.37
CA ASN A 221 27.47 1.04 -3.22
C ASN A 221 26.73 1.38 -4.51
N THR A 222 27.28 2.25 -5.37
CA THR A 222 26.71 2.58 -6.67
C THR A 222 27.05 1.55 -7.74
N GLN A 223 28.16 0.81 -7.60
CA GLN A 223 28.52 -0.25 -8.55
C GLN A 223 27.39 -1.29 -8.74
N THR A 224 26.71 -1.68 -7.66
CA THR A 224 25.57 -2.62 -7.77
C THR A 224 24.38 -2.02 -8.49
N ILE A 225 24.22 -0.69 -8.45
CA ILE A 225 23.18 0.01 -9.20
C ILE A 225 23.58 0.10 -10.66
N ASP A 226 24.85 0.38 -10.96
CA ASP A 226 25.38 0.40 -12.34
C ASP A 226 25.26 -0.99 -12.99
N ASP A 227 25.55 -2.07 -12.25
CA ASP A 227 25.37 -3.45 -12.73
C ASP A 227 23.89 -3.74 -13.04
N LEU A 228 22.96 -3.30 -12.18
CA LEU A 228 21.52 -3.44 -12.43
C LEU A 228 21.05 -2.61 -13.63
N VAL A 229 21.58 -1.41 -13.82
CA VAL A 229 21.27 -0.57 -15.00
C VAL A 229 21.75 -1.25 -16.27
N ASN A 230 22.96 -1.83 -16.25
CA ASN A 230 23.47 -2.60 -17.39
C ASN A 230 22.62 -3.85 -17.68
N GLU A 231 22.18 -4.58 -16.66
CA GLU A 231 21.25 -5.71 -16.84
C GLU A 231 19.89 -5.28 -17.41
N ILE A 232 19.37 -4.12 -17.00
CA ILE A 232 18.14 -3.54 -17.54
C ILE A 232 18.32 -3.14 -19.00
N ASP A 233 19.43 -2.47 -19.33
CA ASP A 233 19.76 -2.08 -20.70
C ASP A 233 19.96 -3.32 -21.60
N GLU A 234 20.59 -4.39 -21.11
CA GLU A 234 20.71 -5.67 -21.82
C GLU A 234 19.36 -6.36 -22.02
N ALA A 235 18.48 -6.30 -21.01
CA ALA A 235 17.13 -6.83 -21.10
C ALA A 235 16.26 -6.03 -22.07
N GLU A 236 16.37 -4.71 -22.08
CA GLU A 236 15.71 -3.81 -23.03
C GLU A 236 16.17 -4.10 -24.45
N ASN A 237 17.48 -4.18 -24.68
CA ASN A 237 18.05 -4.50 -26.00
C ASN A 237 17.63 -5.91 -26.48
N SER A 238 17.60 -6.89 -25.57
CA SER A 238 17.10 -8.24 -25.88
C SER A 238 15.62 -8.25 -26.25
N LEU A 239 14.82 -7.45 -25.55
CA LEU A 239 13.39 -7.29 -25.81
C LEU A 239 13.15 -6.58 -27.16
N LEU A 240 13.90 -5.52 -27.44
CA LEU A 240 13.88 -4.82 -28.73
C LEU A 240 14.29 -5.76 -29.88
N GLN A 241 15.30 -6.61 -29.67
CA GLN A 241 15.73 -7.60 -30.65
C GLN A 241 14.67 -8.69 -30.88
N LEU A 242 14.00 -9.17 -29.83
CA LEU A 242 12.88 -10.09 -29.96
C LEU A 242 11.69 -9.44 -30.68
N MET A 243 11.37 -8.19 -30.35
CA MET A 243 10.29 -7.44 -31.02
C MET A 243 10.58 -7.21 -32.50
N LYS A 244 11.84 -6.95 -32.85
CA LYS A 244 12.31 -6.87 -34.23
C LYS A 244 12.16 -8.20 -34.97
N ASN A 245 12.52 -9.30 -34.33
CA ASN A 245 12.36 -10.65 -34.91
C ASN A 245 10.89 -11.04 -35.13
N VAL A 246 9.96 -10.45 -34.37
CA VAL A 246 8.50 -10.68 -34.46
C VAL A 246 7.81 -9.65 -35.37
N GLY A 247 8.53 -8.65 -35.91
CA GLY A 247 8.01 -7.66 -36.84
C GLY A 247 7.08 -6.61 -36.21
N LEU A 248 7.30 -6.27 -34.94
CA LEU A 248 6.47 -5.34 -34.15
C LEU A 248 7.07 -3.92 -34.01
N GLU A 249 8.00 -3.52 -34.88
CA GLU A 249 8.75 -2.25 -34.76
C GLU A 249 7.86 -0.99 -34.78
N ASP A 250 6.67 -1.02 -35.39
CA ASP A 250 5.89 0.19 -35.70
C ASP A 250 4.88 0.66 -34.62
N LYS A 251 4.80 0.02 -33.44
CA LYS A 251 3.73 0.35 -32.46
C LYS A 251 4.10 1.31 -31.32
N PHE A 252 5.36 1.72 -31.19
CA PHE A 252 5.79 2.53 -30.02
C PHE A 252 6.72 3.72 -30.31
N VAL A 253 7.06 4.02 -31.57
CA VAL A 253 7.86 5.23 -31.91
C VAL A 253 7.03 6.53 -31.88
N GLU A 254 5.70 6.47 -31.73
CA GLU A 254 4.87 7.66 -31.50
C GLU A 254 4.43 7.79 -30.04
N LYS A 255 5.27 8.46 -29.24
CA LYS A 255 4.81 9.49 -28.30
C LYS A 255 5.94 10.37 -27.77
#